data_AF-A0AAV2LL55-F1
#
_entry.id   AF-A0AAV2LL55-F1
#
_cell.length_a   1.000
_cell.length_b   1.000
_cell.length_c   1.000
_cell.angle_alpha   90.00
_cell.angle_beta   90.00
_cell.angle_gamma   90.00
#
_symmetry.space_group_name_H-M   'P 1'
#
loop_
_entity.id
_entity.type
_entity.pdbx_description
1 polymer ?
#
loop_
_entity_poly.entity_id
_entity_poly.type
_entity_poly.pdbx_seq_one_letter_code
_entity_poly.pdbx_strand_id
1 'polypeptide(L)'
;MAAPADPHEEFPDLSDEEEDDEQQWMEEEEEEPTSTLCLFCDRSFSSLQEVSLHISSDHSLKLSDLIFKHNLDDYGFIKMINYIRSTSCSPGSLSGLPQVPVPWDSEDFLRPVLQDDLLLQTDPEELCSISPASPTSPSPHHALLQRASEAEERAKRAEEALSRATDDLHQLRLLAQGLVLNSDSGRGRTLGPVSELREEEDQAYFSSYSHFSIHADMLKDRVRTESYRDFMYHNPQLFRDKVRL
;
A
#
# COMPACT_ATOMS: atom_id res chain seq x y z
N MET A 1 -22.46 66.49 -32.98
CA MET A 1 -23.35 65.32 -32.88
C MET A 1 -23.08 64.45 -34.09
N ALA A 2 -22.73 63.16 -34.00
CA ALA A 2 -22.37 62.33 -32.85
C ALA A 2 -21.52 61.13 -33.32
N ALA A 3 -20.80 60.47 -32.40
CA ALA A 3 -20.32 59.08 -32.51
C ALA A 3 -21.19 58.22 -31.56
N PRO A 4 -21.35 56.88 -31.70
CA PRO A 4 -20.30 55.83 -31.66
C PRO A 4 -20.48 54.78 -32.80
N ALA A 5 -20.00 53.52 -32.81
CA ALA A 5 -19.22 52.68 -31.85
C ALA A 5 -18.33 51.65 -32.61
N ASP A 6 -17.71 50.72 -31.86
CA ASP A 6 -16.91 49.56 -32.28
C ASP A 6 -17.78 48.26 -32.31
N PRO A 7 -17.60 47.31 -33.26
CA PRO A 7 -18.15 45.96 -33.16
C PRO A 7 -17.07 44.93 -32.77
N HIS A 8 -17.12 44.45 -31.52
CA HIS A 8 -16.43 43.22 -31.12
C HIS A 8 -16.94 42.05 -31.97
N GLU A 9 -16.04 41.26 -32.56
CA GLU A 9 -16.40 39.95 -33.12
C GLU A 9 -16.65 38.95 -31.98
N GLU A 10 -17.80 38.28 -32.03
CA GLU A 10 -18.27 37.35 -31.01
C GLU A 10 -17.49 36.03 -31.07
N PHE A 11 -16.85 35.65 -29.97
CA PHE A 11 -16.40 34.27 -29.77
C PHE A 11 -17.63 33.37 -29.53
N PRO A 12 -17.73 32.18 -30.16
CA PRO A 12 -18.78 31.23 -29.85
C PRO A 12 -18.69 30.78 -28.39
N ASP A 13 -19.79 30.95 -27.67
CA ASP A 13 -19.99 30.42 -26.32
C ASP A 13 -20.09 28.89 -26.42
N LEU A 14 -18.99 28.20 -26.10
CA LEU A 14 -18.99 26.75 -25.91
C LEU A 14 -19.33 26.49 -24.44
N SER A 15 -20.61 26.25 -24.20
CA SER A 15 -21.10 25.66 -22.96
C SER A 15 -20.54 24.24 -22.83
N ASP A 16 -19.42 24.09 -22.13
CA ASP A 16 -19.02 22.78 -21.61
C ASP A 16 -20.03 22.39 -20.52
N GLU A 17 -20.97 21.53 -20.90
CA GLU A 17 -21.86 20.83 -19.98
C GLU A 17 -21.01 19.81 -19.21
N GLU A 18 -20.65 20.13 -17.96
CA GLU A 18 -20.02 19.17 -17.03
C GLU A 18 -21.05 18.10 -16.59
N GLU A 19 -21.41 17.20 -17.50
CA GLU A 19 -22.18 15.98 -17.20
C GLU A 19 -21.29 14.95 -16.45
N ASP A 20 -21.13 15.16 -15.15
CA ASP A 20 -21.43 14.19 -14.09
C ASP A 20 -21.02 12.70 -14.30
N ASP A 21 -19.81 12.45 -14.82
CA ASP A 21 -19.24 11.11 -15.03
C ASP A 21 -18.91 10.32 -13.72
N GLU A 22 -19.07 10.92 -12.53
CA GLU A 22 -18.68 10.29 -11.25
C GLU A 22 -19.69 9.24 -10.74
N GLN A 23 -20.88 9.12 -11.35
CA GLN A 23 -21.99 8.29 -10.83
C GLN A 23 -22.01 6.84 -11.33
N GLN A 24 -21.08 6.44 -12.20
CA GLN A 24 -21.05 5.09 -12.80
C GLN A 24 -20.43 3.99 -11.89
N TRP A 25 -20.08 4.30 -10.64
CA TRP A 25 -19.50 3.37 -9.66
C TRP A 25 -20.44 2.95 -8.52
N MET A 26 -21.72 3.32 -8.61
CA MET A 26 -22.77 2.76 -7.75
C MET A 26 -23.17 1.37 -8.31
N GLU A 27 -22.22 0.41 -8.27
CA GLU A 27 -22.59 -0.99 -8.45
C GLU A 27 -23.60 -1.36 -7.36
N GLU A 28 -24.77 -1.80 -7.81
CA GLU A 28 -25.86 -2.23 -6.96
C GLU A 28 -25.37 -3.43 -6.16
N GLU A 29 -25.14 -3.23 -4.85
CA GLU A 29 -24.61 -4.23 -3.93
C GLU A 29 -25.67 -5.31 -3.67
N GLU A 30 -25.97 -6.11 -4.70
CA GLU A 30 -26.73 -7.35 -4.57
C GLU A 30 -25.94 -8.25 -3.62
N GLU A 31 -26.43 -8.37 -2.37
CA GLU A 31 -25.92 -9.32 -1.38
C GLU A 31 -26.10 -10.76 -1.92
N GLU A 32 -25.18 -11.20 -2.78
CA GLU A 32 -25.12 -12.60 -3.22
C GLU A 32 -25.03 -13.48 -1.97
N PRO A 33 -25.84 -14.56 -1.87
CA PRO A 33 -25.88 -15.40 -0.69
C PRO A 33 -24.59 -16.21 -0.57
N THR A 34 -23.61 -15.61 0.12
CA THR A 34 -22.28 -16.14 0.39
C THR A 34 -22.37 -17.38 1.28
N SER A 35 -22.62 -18.54 0.65
CA SER A 35 -22.70 -19.82 1.34
C SER A 35 -21.35 -20.54 1.32
N THR A 36 -20.95 -21.04 2.49
CA THR A 36 -19.66 -21.73 2.69
C THR A 36 -19.87 -23.16 3.18
N LEU A 37 -19.02 -24.08 2.70
CA LEU A 37 -19.08 -25.50 3.01
C LEU A 37 -18.11 -25.88 4.13
N CYS A 38 -18.55 -26.77 5.02
CA CYS A 38 -17.68 -27.40 6.01
C CYS A 38 -16.55 -28.18 5.33
N LEU A 39 -15.38 -28.20 5.99
CA LEU A 39 -14.19 -28.92 5.52
C LEU A 39 -14.29 -30.44 5.64
N PHE A 40 -15.23 -30.95 6.43
CA PHE A 40 -15.29 -32.36 6.84
C PHE A 40 -16.64 -33.04 6.57
N CYS A 41 -17.65 -32.31 6.09
CA CYS A 41 -18.93 -32.87 5.66
C CYS A 41 -19.68 -31.92 4.70
N ASP A 42 -20.71 -32.44 4.03
CA ASP A 42 -21.46 -31.74 2.97
C ASP A 42 -22.47 -30.69 3.51
N ARG A 43 -22.18 -30.05 4.65
CA ARG A 43 -23.04 -29.01 5.24
C ARG A 43 -22.63 -27.63 4.76
N SER A 44 -23.61 -26.89 4.24
CA SER A 44 -23.52 -25.48 3.86
C SER A 44 -24.03 -24.57 4.99
N PHE A 45 -23.38 -23.41 5.15
CA PHE A 45 -23.68 -22.40 6.16
C PHE A 45 -23.77 -21.00 5.53
N SER A 46 -24.40 -20.07 6.23
CA SER A 46 -24.57 -18.67 5.79
C SER A 46 -23.49 -17.72 6.31
N SER A 47 -22.62 -18.20 7.20
CA SER A 47 -21.55 -17.39 7.78
C SER A 47 -20.33 -18.23 8.17
N LEU A 48 -19.16 -17.59 8.18
CA LEU A 48 -17.91 -18.22 8.58
C LEU A 48 -17.91 -18.62 10.07
N GLN A 49 -18.60 -17.82 10.89
CA GLN A 49 -18.78 -18.04 12.32
C GLN A 49 -19.54 -19.36 12.58
N GLU A 50 -20.59 -19.64 11.80
CA GLU A 50 -21.32 -20.91 11.84
C GLU A 50 -20.44 -22.11 11.44
N VAL A 51 -19.63 -21.99 10.38
CA VAL A 51 -18.70 -23.06 9.96
C VAL A 51 -17.68 -23.35 11.06
N SER A 52 -17.07 -22.32 11.62
CA SER A 52 -16.06 -22.44 12.69
C SER A 52 -16.65 -23.07 13.95
N LEU A 53 -17.88 -22.70 14.32
CA LEU A 53 -18.64 -23.31 15.40
C LEU A 53 -18.93 -24.79 15.13
N HIS A 54 -19.42 -25.13 13.95
CA HIS A 54 -19.75 -26.51 13.57
C HIS A 54 -18.51 -27.42 13.50
N ILE A 55 -17.38 -26.93 12.99
CA ILE A 55 -16.10 -27.66 13.02
C ILE A 55 -15.65 -27.88 14.48
N SER A 56 -15.86 -26.88 15.35
CA SER A 56 -15.56 -26.99 16.78
C SER A 56 -16.47 -27.97 17.53
N SER A 57 -17.77 -28.03 17.22
CA SER A 57 -18.74 -28.88 17.94
C SER A 57 -18.78 -30.31 17.41
N ASP A 58 -18.93 -30.48 16.10
CA ASP A 58 -19.29 -31.76 15.48
C ASP A 58 -18.04 -32.51 15.01
N HIS A 59 -16.99 -31.77 14.64
CA HIS A 59 -15.71 -32.31 14.21
C HIS A 59 -14.62 -32.24 15.30
N SER A 60 -14.92 -31.64 16.46
CA SER A 60 -14.04 -31.56 17.64
C SER A 60 -12.65 -30.99 17.35
N LEU A 61 -12.56 -30.06 16.39
CA LEU A 61 -11.32 -29.47 15.91
C LEU A 61 -11.46 -27.94 15.85
N LYS A 62 -10.39 -27.20 16.12
CA LYS A 62 -10.36 -25.74 15.96
C LYS A 62 -9.33 -25.36 14.92
N LEU A 63 -9.73 -24.51 13.96
CA LEU A 63 -8.83 -24.04 12.91
C LEU A 63 -7.72 -23.15 13.49
N SER A 64 -8.03 -22.30 14.47
CA SER A 64 -7.05 -21.48 15.18
C SER A 64 -5.96 -22.30 15.88
N ASP A 65 -6.31 -23.45 16.47
CA ASP A 65 -5.34 -24.35 17.09
C ASP A 65 -4.39 -24.96 16.02
N LEU A 66 -4.86 -25.23 14.80
CA LEU A 66 -4.01 -25.69 13.69
C LEU A 66 -3.10 -24.58 13.14
N ILE A 67 -3.65 -23.38 12.93
CA ILE A 67 -2.90 -22.20 12.46
C ILE A 67 -1.74 -21.90 13.42
N PHE A 68 -2.02 -21.80 14.72
CA PHE A 68 -1.00 -21.53 15.73
C PHE A 68 -0.03 -22.71 15.90
N LYS A 69 -0.50 -23.95 15.89
CA LYS A 69 0.36 -25.13 16.02
C LYS A 69 1.38 -25.18 14.88
N HIS A 70 0.93 -25.09 13.63
CA HIS A 70 1.78 -25.25 12.46
C HIS A 70 2.44 -23.94 11.97
N ASN A 71 2.19 -22.81 12.64
CA ASN A 71 2.67 -21.47 12.29
C ASN A 71 2.39 -21.16 10.81
N LEU A 72 1.13 -21.31 10.40
CA LEU A 72 0.71 -21.11 9.02
C LEU A 72 0.65 -19.61 8.70
N ASP A 73 1.30 -19.23 7.60
CA ASP A 73 1.06 -17.98 6.88
C ASP A 73 -0.17 -18.11 5.97
N ASP A 74 -0.57 -17.01 5.30
CA ASP A 74 -1.76 -16.98 4.44
C ASP A 74 -1.74 -18.09 3.37
N TYR A 75 -0.58 -18.30 2.74
CA TYR A 75 -0.38 -19.36 1.77
C TYR A 75 -0.39 -20.76 2.40
N GLY A 76 0.21 -20.95 3.57
CA GLY A 76 0.15 -22.20 4.33
C GLY A 76 -1.26 -22.55 4.79
N PHE A 77 -2.07 -21.54 5.12
CA PHE A 77 -3.49 -21.69 5.43
C PHE A 77 -4.30 -22.11 4.20
N ILE A 78 -4.14 -21.41 3.06
CA ILE A 78 -4.74 -21.78 1.76
C ILE A 78 -4.39 -23.24 1.39
N LYS A 79 -3.10 -23.60 1.47
CA LYS A 79 -2.61 -24.97 1.20
C LYS A 79 -3.27 -26.00 2.12
N MET A 80 -3.39 -25.71 3.42
CA MET A 80 -4.06 -26.59 4.39
C MET A 80 -5.54 -26.80 4.03
N ILE A 81 -6.29 -25.73 3.73
CA ILE A 81 -7.71 -25.81 3.38
C ILE A 81 -7.92 -26.67 2.11
N ASN A 82 -7.14 -26.41 1.06
CA ASN A 82 -7.20 -27.17 -0.18
C ASN A 82 -6.74 -28.63 -0.01
N TYR A 83 -5.75 -28.90 0.85
CA TYR A 83 -5.37 -30.28 1.21
C TYR A 83 -6.51 -31.03 1.90
N ILE A 84 -7.20 -30.40 2.87
CA ILE A 84 -8.32 -31.03 3.58
C ILE A 84 -9.46 -31.32 2.60
N ARG A 85 -9.81 -30.37 1.73
CA ARG A 85 -10.87 -30.53 0.72
C ARG A 85 -10.55 -31.61 -0.33
N SER A 86 -9.31 -31.66 -0.82
CA SER A 86 -8.88 -32.66 -1.82
C SER A 86 -8.67 -34.07 -1.26
N THR A 87 -8.28 -34.20 0.01
CA THR A 87 -7.98 -35.49 0.66
C THR A 87 -9.17 -36.03 1.47
N SER A 88 -10.16 -35.19 1.78
CA SER A 88 -11.32 -35.49 2.65
C SER A 88 -10.90 -36.15 3.97
N CYS A 89 -9.79 -35.69 4.56
CA CYS A 89 -9.15 -36.34 5.70
C CYS A 89 -9.96 -36.16 6.99
N SER A 90 -9.96 -37.17 7.87
CA SER A 90 -10.72 -37.10 9.13
C SER A 90 -10.11 -36.08 10.12
N PRO A 91 -10.92 -35.37 10.93
CA PRO A 91 -10.42 -34.35 11.87
C PRO A 91 -9.34 -34.87 12.82
N GLY A 92 -9.51 -36.09 13.35
CA GLY A 92 -8.54 -36.72 14.25
C GLY A 92 -7.17 -37.00 13.60
N SER A 93 -7.10 -37.12 12.27
CA SER A 93 -5.84 -37.27 11.55
C SER A 93 -5.01 -36.00 11.52
N LEU A 94 -5.65 -34.82 11.51
CA LEU A 94 -4.98 -33.51 11.44
C LEU A 94 -4.39 -33.09 12.78
N SER A 95 -5.16 -33.22 13.87
CA SER A 95 -4.71 -32.84 15.22
C SER A 95 -3.40 -33.56 15.62
N GLY A 96 -3.22 -34.81 15.18
CA GLY A 96 -2.05 -35.64 15.45
C GLY A 96 -0.82 -35.40 14.56
N LEU A 97 -0.87 -34.51 13.57
CA LEU A 97 0.25 -34.34 12.62
C LEU A 97 1.53 -33.79 13.29
N PRO A 98 2.73 -34.24 12.88
CA PRO A 98 3.99 -33.64 13.28
C PRO A 98 4.14 -32.24 12.65
N GLN A 99 5.00 -31.40 13.25
CA GLN A 99 5.24 -30.04 12.75
C GLN A 99 5.90 -30.00 11.37
N VAL A 100 6.78 -30.95 11.08
CA VAL A 100 7.51 -31.08 9.81
C VAL A 100 7.73 -32.56 9.52
N PRO A 101 7.61 -33.03 8.26
CA PRO A 101 7.03 -32.32 7.11
C PRO A 101 5.51 -32.25 7.20
N VAL A 102 4.92 -31.14 6.75
CA VAL A 102 3.45 -31.00 6.67
C VAL A 102 2.91 -31.67 5.39
N PRO A 103 1.73 -32.32 5.42
CA PRO A 103 1.17 -33.00 4.24
C PRO A 103 0.85 -32.06 3.07
N TRP A 104 0.60 -30.78 3.35
CA TRP A 104 0.15 -29.77 2.39
C TRP A 104 1.27 -28.88 1.84
N ASP A 105 2.53 -29.28 1.94
CA ASP A 105 3.67 -28.45 1.51
C ASP A 105 3.69 -28.17 -0.02
N SER A 106 3.08 -29.06 -0.83
CA SER A 106 3.06 -28.92 -2.30
C SER A 106 2.40 -27.62 -2.77
N GLU A 107 2.98 -27.01 -3.80
CA GLU A 107 2.40 -25.88 -4.53
C GLU A 107 1.09 -26.24 -5.25
N ASP A 108 0.83 -27.53 -5.50
CA ASP A 108 -0.44 -28.00 -6.08
C ASP A 108 -1.68 -27.54 -5.29
N PHE A 109 -1.54 -27.38 -3.97
CA PHE A 109 -2.60 -26.96 -3.04
C PHE A 109 -2.80 -25.43 -2.98
N LEU A 110 -2.04 -24.63 -3.74
CA LEU A 110 -2.34 -23.21 -3.94
C LEU A 110 -3.50 -22.99 -4.92
N ARG A 111 -3.91 -24.01 -5.67
CA ARG A 111 -5.09 -23.94 -6.53
C ARG A 111 -6.35 -24.23 -5.72
N PRO A 112 -7.39 -23.39 -5.79
CA PRO A 112 -8.65 -23.62 -5.07
C PRO A 112 -9.31 -24.92 -5.55
N VAL A 113 -9.65 -25.80 -4.60
CA VAL A 113 -10.34 -27.07 -4.89
C VAL A 113 -11.84 -26.85 -5.16
N LEU A 114 -12.41 -25.80 -4.56
CA LEU A 114 -13.76 -25.33 -4.82
C LEU A 114 -13.70 -23.87 -5.24
N GLN A 115 -14.50 -23.52 -6.23
CA GLN A 115 -14.65 -22.14 -6.69
C GLN A 115 -15.41 -21.33 -5.63
N ASP A 116 -15.05 -20.06 -5.48
CA ASP A 116 -15.71 -19.07 -4.59
C ASP A 116 -15.72 -19.48 -3.10
N ASP A 117 -14.65 -20.14 -2.66
CA ASP A 117 -14.48 -20.59 -1.27
C ASP A 117 -14.24 -19.42 -0.30
N LEU A 118 -15.25 -19.07 0.51
CA LEU A 118 -15.12 -18.04 1.55
C LEU A 118 -13.99 -18.34 2.56
N LEU A 119 -13.68 -19.61 2.83
CA LEU A 119 -12.58 -19.97 3.72
C LEU A 119 -11.20 -19.62 3.14
N LEU A 120 -11.06 -19.48 1.82
CA LEU A 120 -9.82 -18.98 1.18
C LEU A 120 -9.82 -17.46 1.03
N GLN A 121 -10.98 -16.82 1.16
CA GLN A 121 -11.14 -15.35 1.12
C GLN A 121 -11.03 -14.71 2.51
N THR A 122 -11.03 -15.49 3.59
CA THR A 122 -10.89 -14.96 4.96
C THR A 122 -9.42 -14.95 5.39
N ASP A 123 -8.98 -13.85 5.98
CA ASP A 123 -7.68 -13.77 6.64
C ASP A 123 -7.59 -14.74 7.85
N PRO A 124 -6.47 -15.48 8.02
CA PRO A 124 -6.29 -16.41 9.12
C PRO A 124 -6.26 -15.72 10.50
N GLU A 125 -5.96 -14.42 10.56
CA GLU A 125 -6.03 -13.60 11.77
C GLU A 125 -7.49 -13.34 12.21
N GLU A 126 -8.42 -13.16 11.25
CA GLU A 126 -9.83 -12.99 11.55
C GLU A 126 -10.43 -14.29 12.11
N LEU A 127 -10.09 -15.44 11.52
CA LEU A 127 -10.46 -16.77 12.03
C LEU A 127 -9.98 -17.03 13.47
N CYS A 128 -8.82 -16.50 13.84
CA CYS A 128 -8.34 -16.56 15.23
C CYS A 128 -9.15 -15.64 16.17
N SER A 129 -9.69 -14.54 15.66
CA SER A 129 -10.51 -13.56 16.39
C SER A 129 -11.96 -14.02 16.58
N ILE A 130 -12.47 -14.87 15.69
CA ILE A 130 -13.86 -15.38 15.63
C ILE A 130 -14.23 -16.41 16.74
N SER A 131 -13.28 -16.81 17.59
CA SER A 131 -13.53 -17.81 18.65
C SER A 131 -14.76 -17.43 19.52
N PRO A 132 -15.72 -18.35 19.76
CA PRO A 132 -16.99 -18.06 20.41
C PRO A 132 -16.87 -17.90 21.94
N ALA A 133 -16.16 -16.86 22.37
CA ALA A 133 -16.32 -16.28 23.68
C ALA A 133 -17.50 -15.30 23.66
N SER A 134 -18.45 -15.51 24.55
CA SER A 134 -19.62 -14.65 24.79
C SER A 134 -19.25 -13.16 24.91
N PRO A 135 -20.21 -12.22 24.72
CA PRO A 135 -19.98 -10.77 24.87
C PRO A 135 -19.81 -10.35 26.35
N THR A 136 -18.80 -10.90 27.02
CA THR A 136 -18.41 -10.64 28.40
C THR A 136 -16.90 -10.84 28.56
N SER A 137 -16.17 -9.72 28.61
CA SER A 137 -14.73 -9.58 28.87
C SER A 137 -13.77 -10.30 27.89
N PRO A 138 -12.83 -9.58 27.23
CA PRO A 138 -11.71 -10.25 26.59
C PRO A 138 -10.92 -11.05 27.63
N SER A 139 -10.45 -12.24 27.25
CA SER A 139 -9.56 -13.06 28.10
C SER A 139 -8.45 -12.17 28.67
N PRO A 140 -8.16 -12.22 30.00
CA PRO A 140 -7.15 -11.36 30.60
C PRO A 140 -5.80 -11.44 29.87
N HIS A 141 -5.45 -12.62 29.35
CA HIS A 141 -4.24 -12.82 28.56
C HIS A 141 -4.27 -12.09 27.21
N HIS A 142 -5.40 -12.13 26.49
CA HIS A 142 -5.56 -11.41 25.21
C HIS A 142 -5.52 -9.90 25.42
N ALA A 143 -6.25 -9.39 26.43
CA ALA A 143 -6.24 -7.97 26.77
C ALA A 143 -4.85 -7.48 27.23
N LEU A 144 -4.04 -8.34 27.87
CA LEU A 144 -2.66 -8.03 28.22
C LEU A 144 -1.73 -8.04 27.00
N LEU A 145 -1.85 -9.01 26.09
CA LEU A 145 -1.06 -9.07 24.86
C LEU A 145 -1.34 -7.86 23.95
N GLN A 146 -2.61 -7.52 23.72
CA GLN A 146 -3.00 -6.35 22.93
C GLN A 146 -2.41 -5.07 23.53
N ARG A 147 -2.57 -4.86 24.85
CA ARG A 147 -2.00 -3.69 25.54
C ARG A 147 -0.47 -3.67 25.56
N ALA A 148 0.19 -4.83 25.51
CA ALA A 148 1.64 -4.92 25.39
C ALA A 148 2.09 -4.50 23.99
N SER A 149 1.45 -5.00 22.94
CA SER A 149 1.70 -4.59 21.54
C SER A 149 1.50 -3.08 21.36
N GLU A 150 0.35 -2.54 21.80
CA GLU A 150 0.09 -1.10 21.77
C GLU A 150 1.09 -0.27 22.59
N ALA A 151 1.71 -0.85 23.63
CA ALA A 151 2.74 -0.19 24.43
C ALA A 151 4.10 -0.21 23.73
N GLU A 152 4.48 -1.31 23.10
CA GLU A 152 5.69 -1.47 22.31
C GLU A 152 5.68 -0.56 21.07
N GLU A 153 4.56 -0.55 20.33
CA GLU A 153 4.32 0.37 19.21
C GLU A 153 4.44 1.85 19.60
N ARG A 154 3.97 2.21 20.80
CA ARG A 154 4.05 3.58 21.33
C ARG A 154 5.47 3.92 21.79
N ALA A 155 6.18 2.98 22.38
CA ALA A 155 7.58 3.12 22.76
C ALA A 155 8.45 3.34 21.51
N LYS A 156 8.30 2.50 20.48
CA LYS A 156 9.03 2.61 19.21
C LYS A 156 8.84 3.99 18.55
N ARG A 157 7.59 4.46 18.42
CA ARG A 157 7.32 5.80 17.86
C ARG A 157 7.92 6.93 18.71
N ALA A 158 7.99 6.76 20.02
CA ALA A 158 8.62 7.73 20.93
C ALA A 158 10.16 7.72 20.83
N GLU A 159 10.78 6.55 20.69
CA GLU A 159 12.23 6.39 20.47
C GLU A 159 12.66 7.00 19.14
N GLU A 160 11.92 6.74 18.06
CA GLU A 160 12.15 7.37 16.75
C GLU A 160 12.00 8.91 16.81
N ALA A 161 11.01 9.42 17.54
CA ALA A 161 10.81 10.85 17.74
C ALA A 161 11.95 11.47 18.58
N LEU A 162 12.44 10.76 19.58
CA LEU A 162 13.58 11.19 20.40
C LEU A 162 14.88 11.19 19.58
N SER A 163 15.11 10.19 18.72
CA SER A 163 16.27 10.17 17.81
C SER A 163 16.27 11.41 16.90
N ARG A 164 15.15 11.68 16.22
CA ARG A 164 15.00 12.88 15.38
C ARG A 164 15.26 14.16 16.16
N ALA A 165 14.69 14.30 17.36
CA ALA A 165 14.93 15.46 18.21
C ALA A 165 16.39 15.59 18.69
N THR A 166 17.10 14.48 18.93
CA THR A 166 18.53 14.52 19.27
C THR A 166 19.41 14.91 18.08
N ASP A 167 19.05 14.49 16.87
CA ASP A 167 19.73 14.88 15.64
C ASP A 167 19.52 16.36 15.33
N ASP A 168 18.27 16.85 15.44
CA ASP A 168 17.94 18.28 15.32
C ASP A 168 18.72 19.14 16.34
N LEU A 169 18.79 18.70 17.60
CA LEU A 169 19.61 19.37 18.62
C LEU A 169 21.11 19.34 18.32
N HIS A 170 21.61 18.30 17.64
CA HIS A 170 22.98 18.25 17.16
C HIS A 170 23.22 19.26 16.03
N GLN A 171 22.33 19.30 15.03
CA GLN A 171 22.39 20.28 13.93
C GLN A 171 22.31 21.72 14.44
N LEU A 172 21.37 22.01 15.35
CA LEU A 172 21.25 23.34 15.99
C LEU A 172 22.53 23.72 16.76
N ARG A 173 23.19 22.77 17.43
CA ARG A 173 24.49 23.02 18.08
C ARG A 173 25.60 23.33 17.08
N LEU A 174 25.69 22.60 15.96
CA LEU A 174 26.67 22.87 14.91
C LEU A 174 26.45 24.24 14.26
N LEU A 175 25.19 24.58 13.93
CA LEU A 175 24.83 25.89 13.39
C LEU A 175 25.13 27.02 14.38
N ALA A 176 24.80 26.85 15.66
CA ALA A 176 25.10 27.84 16.70
C ALA A 176 26.61 28.02 16.91
N GLN A 177 27.39 26.93 16.92
CA GLN A 177 28.86 27.01 16.97
C GLN A 177 29.42 27.71 15.73
N GLY A 178 28.92 27.39 14.54
CA GLY A 178 29.30 28.06 13.30
C GLY A 178 29.04 29.57 13.34
N LEU A 179 27.85 29.99 13.81
CA LEU A 179 27.49 31.40 13.96
C LEU A 179 28.34 32.14 15.00
N VAL A 180 28.62 31.51 16.14
CA VAL A 180 29.40 32.12 17.24
C VAL A 180 30.91 32.13 16.95
N LEU A 181 31.44 31.18 16.19
CA LEU A 181 32.87 31.09 15.88
C LEU A 181 33.27 31.78 14.57
N ASN A 182 32.38 31.85 13.56
CA ASN A 182 32.65 32.63 12.33
C ASN A 182 32.35 34.13 12.47
N SER A 183 31.88 34.62 13.62
CA SER A 183 31.55 36.05 13.79
C SER A 183 32.76 36.99 13.66
N ASP A 184 33.98 36.48 13.82
CA ASP A 184 35.24 37.23 13.60
C ASP A 184 35.82 37.08 12.17
N SER A 185 35.21 36.28 11.29
CA SER A 185 35.66 36.12 9.90
C SER A 185 34.87 37.00 8.94
N GLY A 186 35.19 38.30 8.96
CA GLY A 186 34.78 39.27 7.94
C GLY A 186 35.37 38.99 6.56
N ARG A 187 34.91 37.91 5.88
CA ARG A 187 35.11 37.63 4.45
C ARG A 187 33.83 37.03 3.89
N GLY A 188 33.17 37.77 3.00
CA GLY A 188 32.00 37.27 2.29
C GLY A 188 32.33 36.00 1.51
N ARG A 189 31.42 35.02 1.51
CA ARG A 189 31.47 33.85 0.62
C ARG A 189 31.37 34.31 -0.83
N THR A 190 32.52 34.54 -1.46
CA THR A 190 32.62 34.48 -2.92
C THR A 190 32.39 33.03 -3.32
N LEU A 191 31.21 32.73 -3.84
CA LEU A 191 30.96 31.46 -4.52
C LEU A 191 31.97 31.34 -5.67
N GLY A 192 32.69 30.21 -5.74
CA GLY A 192 33.60 29.92 -6.83
C GLY A 192 32.85 29.74 -8.15
N PRO A 193 33.57 29.63 -9.28
CA PRO A 193 32.95 29.23 -10.54
C PRO A 193 32.30 27.84 -10.40
N VAL A 194 31.17 27.63 -11.05
CA VAL A 194 30.35 26.39 -10.97
C VAL A 194 31.15 25.12 -11.26
N SER A 195 32.23 25.22 -12.05
CA SER A 195 33.18 24.13 -12.36
C SER A 195 33.97 23.60 -11.15
N GLU A 196 33.92 24.26 -10.00
CA GLU A 196 34.62 23.84 -8.77
C GLU A 196 33.69 23.18 -7.73
N LEU A 197 32.39 23.08 -8.02
CA LEU A 197 31.45 22.34 -7.17
C LEU A 197 31.73 20.85 -7.21
N ARG A 198 31.54 20.16 -6.08
CA ARG A 198 31.67 18.71 -5.99
C ARG A 198 30.39 18.04 -6.47
N GLU A 199 30.51 16.85 -7.06
CA GLU A 199 29.35 16.04 -7.50
C GLU A 199 28.35 15.79 -6.36
N GLU A 200 28.85 15.65 -5.12
CA GLU A 200 28.05 15.53 -3.89
C GLU A 200 27.16 16.76 -3.60
N GLU A 201 27.58 17.96 -4.02
CA GLU A 201 26.85 19.22 -3.82
C GLU A 201 25.72 19.38 -4.85
N ASP A 202 25.94 18.93 -6.09
CA ASP A 202 24.93 18.92 -7.16
C ASP A 202 23.99 17.70 -7.10
N GLN A 203 24.32 16.65 -6.33
CA GLN A 203 23.54 15.42 -6.24
C GLN A 203 22.06 15.67 -5.87
N ALA A 204 21.79 16.65 -4.99
CA ALA A 204 20.43 17.05 -4.62
C ALA A 204 19.68 17.71 -5.80
N TYR A 205 20.37 18.51 -6.61
CA TYR A 205 19.82 19.15 -7.80
C TYR A 205 19.45 18.10 -8.85
N PHE A 206 20.38 17.21 -9.22
CA PHE A 206 20.11 16.13 -10.17
C PHE A 206 19.04 15.15 -9.67
N SER A 207 19.03 14.81 -8.38
CA SER A 207 18.00 13.97 -7.77
C SER A 207 16.60 14.57 -7.95
N SER A 208 16.43 15.90 -7.79
CA SER A 208 15.13 16.55 -8.01
C SER A 208 14.63 16.35 -9.45
N TYR A 209 15.51 16.49 -10.45
CA TYR A 209 15.18 16.26 -11.87
C TYR A 209 14.96 14.79 -12.24
N SER A 210 15.33 13.82 -11.38
CA SER A 210 15.07 12.41 -11.64
C SER A 210 13.61 11.99 -11.40
N HIS A 211 12.83 12.84 -10.71
CA HIS A 211 11.44 12.53 -10.36
C HIS A 211 10.46 12.89 -11.49
N PHE A 212 9.53 11.97 -11.80
CA PHE A 212 8.59 12.08 -12.91
C PHE A 212 7.75 13.38 -12.90
N SER A 213 7.37 13.89 -11.71
CA SER A 213 6.52 15.08 -11.60
C SER A 213 7.08 16.29 -12.34
N ILE A 214 8.39 16.57 -12.20
CA ILE A 214 9.01 17.73 -12.83
C ILE A 214 9.02 17.58 -14.37
N HIS A 215 9.21 16.36 -14.87
CA HIS A 215 9.08 16.09 -16.31
C HIS A 215 7.64 16.23 -16.82
N ALA A 216 6.67 15.73 -16.06
CA ALA A 216 5.25 15.86 -16.40
C ALA A 216 4.83 17.33 -16.47
N ASP A 217 5.26 18.16 -15.52
CA ASP A 217 4.98 19.60 -15.51
C ASP A 217 5.65 20.31 -16.70
N MET A 218 6.91 19.98 -17.01
CA MET A 218 7.60 20.52 -18.19
C MET A 218 6.95 20.15 -19.53
N LEU A 219 6.28 18.99 -19.62
CA LEU A 219 5.57 18.55 -20.83
C LEU A 219 4.14 19.11 -20.91
N LYS A 220 3.48 19.32 -19.75
CA LYS A 220 2.17 19.97 -19.65
C LYS A 220 2.24 21.48 -19.96
N ASP A 221 3.40 22.11 -19.77
CA ASP A 221 3.66 23.46 -20.29
C ASP A 221 3.63 23.46 -21.82
N ARG A 222 2.45 23.80 -22.36
CA ARG A 222 2.19 23.88 -23.80
C ARG A 222 3.02 24.96 -24.46
N VAL A 223 3.16 26.14 -23.86
CA VAL A 223 3.90 27.26 -24.48
C VAL A 223 5.36 26.86 -24.67
N ARG A 224 5.98 26.25 -23.65
CA ARG A 224 7.33 25.68 -23.73
C ARG A 224 7.41 24.59 -24.81
N THR A 225 6.59 23.54 -24.69
CA THR A 225 6.71 22.33 -25.51
C THR A 225 6.40 22.59 -26.98
N GLU A 226 5.34 23.36 -27.26
CA GLU A 226 4.93 23.71 -28.62
C GLU A 226 5.93 24.68 -29.28
N SER A 227 6.53 25.62 -28.54
CA SER A 227 7.58 26.50 -29.09
C SER A 227 8.80 25.71 -29.58
N TYR A 228 9.25 24.70 -28.85
CA TYR A 228 10.35 23.83 -29.28
C TYR A 228 9.94 22.96 -30.49
N ARG A 229 8.74 22.36 -30.47
CA ARG A 229 8.17 21.59 -31.58
C ARG A 229 8.13 22.41 -32.86
N ASP A 230 7.58 23.61 -32.78
CA ASP A 230 7.34 24.47 -33.93
C ASP A 230 8.65 25.04 -34.46
N PHE A 231 9.59 25.41 -33.59
CA PHE A 231 10.94 25.78 -34.02
C PHE A 231 11.62 24.67 -34.83
N MET A 232 11.51 23.40 -34.38
CA MET A 232 12.09 22.25 -35.08
C MET A 232 11.42 21.99 -36.44
N TYR A 233 10.08 21.99 -36.50
CA TYR A 233 9.35 21.69 -37.75
C TYR A 233 9.39 22.82 -38.78
N HIS A 234 9.46 24.09 -38.37
CA HIS A 234 9.59 25.21 -39.30
C HIS A 234 11.03 25.42 -39.79
N ASN A 235 12.03 24.79 -39.17
CA ASN A 235 13.45 24.95 -39.53
C ASN A 235 14.19 23.64 -39.84
N PRO A 236 13.64 22.71 -40.66
CA PRO A 236 14.24 21.39 -40.89
C PRO A 236 15.66 21.46 -41.49
N GLN A 237 16.00 22.55 -42.20
CA GLN A 237 17.35 22.84 -42.72
C GLN A 237 18.41 23.02 -41.61
N LEU A 238 18.03 23.39 -40.39
CA LEU A 238 18.95 23.46 -39.27
C LEU A 238 19.32 22.07 -38.74
N PHE A 239 18.46 21.08 -38.98
CA PHE A 239 18.48 19.76 -38.34
C PHE A 239 18.82 18.60 -39.29
N ARG A 240 18.61 18.77 -40.61
CA ARG A 240 18.99 17.77 -41.62
C ARG A 240 20.51 17.65 -41.74
N ASP A 241 21.01 16.42 -41.89
CA ASP A 241 22.42 16.06 -42.12
C ASP A 241 23.43 16.58 -41.09
N LYS A 242 22.98 16.88 -39.86
CA LYS A 242 23.83 17.26 -38.73
C LYS A 242 23.71 16.28 -37.57
N VAL A 243 24.86 15.92 -37.00
CA VAL A 243 24.95 15.23 -35.71
C VAL A 243 24.40 16.15 -34.61
N ARG A 244 23.57 15.59 -33.73
CA ARG A 244 23.13 16.27 -32.49
C ARG A 244 23.93 15.70 -31.32
N LEU A 245 24.22 16.56 -30.36
CA LEU A 245 24.70 16.19 -29.03
C LEU A 245 23.49 15.89 -28.15
#